data_AF-A0A392PQC6-F1
#
_entry.id   AF-A0A392PQC6-F1
#
_cell.length_a   1.000
_cell.length_b   1.000
_cell.length_c   1.000
_cell.angle_alpha   90.00
_cell.angle_beta   90.00
_cell.angle_gamma   90.00
#
_symmetry.space_group_name_H-M   'P 1'
#
loop_
_entity.id
_entity.type
_entity.pdbx_description
1 polymer ?
#
loop_
_entity_poly.entity_id
_entity_poly.type
_entity_poly.pdbx_seq_one_letter_code
_entity_poly.pdbx_strand_id
1 'polypeptide(L)' 'MVWIKWDQVCKSKKESGLGVKNLELFNLALCAKWKWRFLSDQSALWLPLLQFRYGSENGYFDLESLVVCGRHDSIW' A
#
# COMPACT_ATOMS: atom_id res chain seq x y z
N MET A 1 6.65 -19.27 25.21
CA MET A 1 6.81 -18.97 23.77
C MET A 1 7.69 -17.74 23.64
N VAL A 2 8.63 -17.74 22.70
CA VAL A 2 9.53 -16.61 22.44
C VAL A 2 9.03 -15.90 21.18
N TRP A 3 8.71 -14.61 21.32
CA TRP A 3 8.38 -13.76 20.17
C TRP A 3 9.65 -13.31 19.48
N ILE A 4 9.70 -13.44 18.16
CA ILE A 4 10.85 -13.02 17.35
C ILE A 4 10.45 -11.74 16.62
N LYS A 5 11.35 -10.74 16.61
CA LYS A 5 11.13 -9.49 15.89
C LYS A 5 11.03 -9.77 14.39
N TRP A 6 10.01 -9.20 13.74
CA TRP A 6 9.79 -9.32 12.29
C TRP A 6 11.00 -8.94 11.44
N ASP A 7 11.76 -7.94 11.88
CA ASP A 7 13.01 -7.53 11.25
C ASP A 7 14.02 -8.69 11.11
N GLN A 8 14.14 -9.55 12.12
CA GLN A 8 15.04 -10.72 12.07
C GLN A 8 14.53 -11.80 11.12
N VAL A 9 13.20 -11.98 11.04
CA VAL A 9 12.58 -12.95 10.12
C VAL A 9 12.81 -12.53 8.66
N CYS A 10 12.81 -11.22 8.39
CA CYS A 10 12.96 -10.68 7.04
C CYS A 10 14.40 -10.69 6.50
N LYS A 11 15.40 -10.82 7.37
CA LYS A 11 16.81 -10.93 6.96
C LYS A 11 17.06 -12.17 6.11
N SER A 12 18.09 -12.12 5.26
CA SER A 12 18.46 -13.26 4.42
C SER A 12 18.87 -14.47 5.26
N LYS A 13 18.72 -15.68 4.70
CA LYS A 13 19.28 -16.91 5.31
C LYS A 13 20.79 -16.82 5.57
N LYS A 14 21.51 -16.06 4.74
CA LYS A 14 22.96 -15.79 4.94
C LYS A 14 23.23 -14.94 6.18
N GLU A 15 22.26 -14.15 6.59
CA GLU A 15 22.29 -13.24 7.75
C GLU A 15 21.50 -13.82 8.94
N SER A 16 21.31 -15.15 8.95
CA SER A 16 20.58 -15.88 10.00
C SER A 16 19.09 -15.56 10.12
N GLY A 17 18.49 -14.92 9.11
CA GLY A 17 17.04 -14.72 9.01
C GLY A 17 16.33 -15.81 8.19
N LEU A 18 15.02 -15.66 8.02
CA LEU A 18 14.20 -16.63 7.28
C LEU A 18 14.13 -16.31 5.77
N GLY A 19 14.57 -15.11 5.37
CA GLY A 19 14.53 -14.61 4.00
C GLY A 19 13.12 -14.24 3.54
N VAL A 20 12.19 -14.02 4.46
CA VAL A 20 10.82 -13.62 4.14
C VAL A 20 10.82 -12.14 3.73
N LYS A 21 9.97 -11.77 2.76
CA LYS A 21 9.87 -10.37 2.35
C LYS A 21 9.29 -9.53 3.48
N ASN A 22 9.86 -8.35 3.70
CA ASN A 22 9.28 -7.36 4.61
C ASN A 22 7.94 -6.88 4.03
N LEU A 23 6.85 -7.20 4.72
CA LEU A 23 5.50 -6.91 4.26
C LEU A 23 5.19 -5.41 4.27
N GLU A 24 5.77 -4.66 5.19
CA GLU A 24 5.61 -3.19 5.26
C GLU A 24 6.17 -2.54 3.99
N LEU A 25 7.40 -2.88 3.63
CA LEU A 25 8.05 -2.39 2.40
C LEU A 25 7.32 -2.86 1.14
N PHE A 26 6.82 -4.11 1.16
CA PHE A 26 6.06 -4.65 0.04
C PHE A 26 4.73 -3.92 -0.17
N ASN A 27 4.00 -3.63 0.91
CA ASN A 27 2.74 -2.88 0.87
C ASN A 27 2.98 -1.44 0.40
N LEU A 28 4.04 -0.78 0.89
CA LEU A 28 4.41 0.56 0.41
C LEU A 28 4.70 0.56 -1.09
N ALA A 29 5.46 -0.41 -1.60
CA ALA A 29 5.74 -0.54 -3.02
C ALA A 29 4.46 -0.82 -3.84
N LEU A 30 3.54 -1.62 -3.31
CA LEU A 30 2.25 -1.90 -3.94
C LEU A 30 1.41 -0.63 -4.01
N CYS A 31 1.27 0.13 -2.92
CA CYS A 31 0.57 1.41 -2.90
C CYS A 31 1.17 2.40 -3.91
N ALA A 32 2.50 2.51 -3.98
CA ALA A 32 3.17 3.35 -4.97
C ALA A 32 2.85 2.92 -6.40
N LYS A 33 2.82 1.61 -6.68
CA LYS A 33 2.45 1.06 -7.99
C LYS A 33 1.00 1.39 -8.36
N TRP A 34 0.07 1.27 -7.41
CA TRP A 34 -1.33 1.62 -7.62
C TRP A 34 -1.52 3.12 -7.86
N LYS A 35 -0.82 3.97 -7.10
CA LYS A 35 -0.81 5.42 -7.31
C LYS A 35 -0.29 5.79 -8.70
N TRP A 36 0.81 5.17 -9.14
CA TRP A 36 1.33 5.38 -10.48
C TRP A 36 0.31 5.01 -11.56
N ARG A 37 -0.39 3.89 -11.38
CA ARG A 37 -1.40 3.41 -12.33
C ARG A 37 -2.63 4.31 -12.36
N PHE A 38 -3.03 4.87 -11.21
CA PHE A 38 -4.09 5.88 -11.15
C PHE A 38 -3.73 7.14 -11.94
N LEU A 39 -2.49 7.60 -11.84
CA LEU A 39 -2.01 8.78 -12.57
C LEU A 39 -1.81 8.54 -14.06
N SER A 40 -1.36 7.33 -14.42
CA SER A 40 -0.99 6.98 -15.79
C SER A 40 -2.17 6.54 -16.65
N ASP A 41 -3.16 5.88 -16.04
CA ASP A 41 -4.29 5.28 -16.75
C ASP A 41 -5.61 5.95 -16.33
N GLN A 42 -5.79 7.19 -16.81
CA GLN A 42 -6.99 7.97 -16.56
C GLN A 42 -8.23 7.47 -17.35
N SER A 43 -8.02 6.60 -18.34
CA SER A 43 -9.06 6.02 -19.19
C SER A 43 -9.70 4.76 -18.63
N ALA A 44 -9.17 4.22 -17.53
CA ALA A 44 -9.63 2.95 -17.02
C ALA A 44 -11.01 3.04 -16.33
N LEU A 45 -11.88 2.07 -16.62
CA LEU A 45 -13.24 2.00 -16.07
C LEU A 45 -13.30 1.83 -14.54
N TRP A 46 -12.22 1.41 -13.90
CA TRP A 46 -12.15 1.32 -12.43
C TRP A 46 -11.92 2.68 -11.77
N LEU A 47 -11.40 3.68 -12.50
CA LEU A 47 -11.12 5.01 -11.96
C LEU A 47 -12.41 5.71 -11.49
N PRO A 48 -13.49 5.77 -12.30
CA PRO A 48 -14.76 6.36 -11.87
C PRO A 48 -15.42 5.59 -10.73
N LEU A 49 -15.28 4.26 -10.69
CA LEU A 49 -15.80 3.44 -9.59
C LEU A 49 -15.08 3.75 -8.27
N LEU A 50 -13.76 3.92 -8.35
CA LEU A 50 -12.94 4.30 -7.20
C LEU A 50 -13.31 5.71 -6.72
N GLN A 51 -13.46 6.65 -7.65
CA GLN A 51 -13.97 8.01 -7.42
C GLN A 51 -15.35 8.03 -6.79
N PHE A 52 -16.27 7.19 -7.24
CA PHE A 52 -17.60 7.09 -6.66
C PHE A 52 -17.58 6.53 -5.23
N ARG A 53 -16.72 5.53 -4.97
CA ARG A 53 -16.67 4.87 -3.67
C ARG A 53 -15.93 5.68 -2.60
N TYR A 54 -14.88 6.41 -3.00
CA TYR A 54 -13.93 7.05 -2.08
C TYR A 54 -13.70 8.54 -2.35
N GLY A 55 -14.38 9.14 -3.34
CA GLY A 55 -14.27 10.56 -3.62
C GLY A 55 -14.88 11.39 -2.49
N SER A 56 -14.16 12.40 -2.03
CA SER A 56 -14.64 13.35 -1.02
C SER A 56 -15.81 14.18 -1.56
N GLU A 57 -16.63 14.75 -0.66
CA GLU A 57 -17.78 15.63 -0.96
C GLU A 57 -17.46 16.83 -1.89
N ASN A 58 -16.17 17.12 -2.13
CA ASN A 58 -15.71 18.27 -2.91
C ASN A 58 -15.29 17.92 -4.35
N GLY A 59 -15.47 16.66 -4.79
CA GLY A 59 -15.19 16.23 -6.17
C GLY A 59 -13.71 16.02 -6.51
N TYR A 60 -12.80 16.22 -5.57
CA TYR A 60 -11.38 15.93 -5.73
C TYR A 60 -11.04 14.61 -5.03
N PHE A 61 -10.43 13.69 -5.79
CA PHE A 61 -9.88 12.45 -5.26
C PHE A 61 -8.58 12.79 -4.53
N ASP A 62 -8.59 12.78 -3.20
CA ASP A 62 -7.42 13.14 -2.43
C ASP A 62 -6.35 12.05 -2.54
N LEU A 63 -5.40 12.27 -3.44
CA LEU A 63 -4.26 11.39 -3.65
C LEU A 63 -3.35 11.27 -2.42
N GLU A 64 -3.44 12.17 -1.43
CA GLU A 64 -2.73 12.04 -0.14
C GLU A 64 -3.43 11.06 0.80
N SER A 65 -4.77 11.01 0.80
CA SER A 65 -5.53 10.03 1.59
C SER A 65 -5.21 8.57 1.22
N LEU A 66 -4.87 8.31 -0.05
CA LEU A 66 -4.41 7.01 -0.54
C LEU A 66 -2.99 6.64 -0.06
N VAL A 67 -2.20 7.63 0.38
CA VAL A 67 -0.78 7.48 0.72
C VAL A 67 -0.57 7.22 2.21
N VAL A 68 -1.55 7.56 3.06
CA VAL A 68 -1.47 7.25 4.49
C VAL A 68 -1.90 5.80 4.74
N CYS A 69 -0.97 4.88 4.44
CA CYS A 69 -0.96 3.54 5.01
C CYS A 69 -0.72 3.69 6.53
N GLY A 70 -1.77 3.94 7.31
CA GLY A 70 -1.60 4.02 8.77
C GLY A 70 -2.66 4.71 9.61
N ARG A 71 -3.76 5.26 9.07
CA ARG A 71 -4.85 5.72 9.94
C ARG A 71 -6.23 5.36 9.40
N HIS A 72 -6.71 4.26 9.96
CA HIS A 72 -8.08 3.76 10.10
C HIS A 72 -8.95 3.53 8.86
N ASP A 73 -8.66 4.13 7.71
CA ASP A 73 -9.52 4.07 6.53
C ASP A 73 -8.74 3.75 5.24
N SER A 74 -7.63 3.03 5.34
CA SER A 74 -6.83 2.63 4.17
C SER A 74 -7.60 1.65 3.29
N ILE A 75 -7.43 1.75 1.97
CA ILE A 75 -8.02 0.86 0.95
C ILE A 75 -7.49 -0.58 1.06
N TRP A 76 -6.57 -0.81 1.99
CA TRP A 76 -5.93 -2.07 2.35
C TRP A 76 -5.86 -2.20 3.87
#